data_AF-A0A8A1UF69-F1
#
_entry.id   AF-A0A8A1UF69-F1
#
_cell.length_a   1.000
_cell.length_b   1.000
_cell.length_c   1.000
_cell.angle_alpha   90.00
_cell.angle_beta   90.00
_cell.angle_gamma   90.00
#
_symmetry.space_group_name_H-M   'P 1'
#
loop_
_entity.id
_entity.type
_entity.pdbx_description
1 polymer ?
#
loop_
_entity_poly.entity_id
_entity_poly.type
_entity_poly.pdbx_seq_one_letter_code
_entity_poly.pdbx_strand_id
1 'polypeptide(L)'
;MPEISHQSTDAERRMAIASELERLEESAKFSSQSQFEQSKRWRAINLLLGVPASGLAAVAGATALVTTTGRVVAGLVALASAVLGAILTTTNASHRMNQAAAAANAYLEIQTAARQAREIDLPYSSVDEARTVLAELTARRDEQNKTAEPPGRRAYLRGRKNIEGGGQTYAVDASPDQSEIQ
;
A
#
# COMPACT_ATOMS: atom_id res chain seq x y z
N MET A 1 -2.14 -27.59 -45.97
CA MET A 1 -2.46 -27.54 -44.52
C MET A 1 -1.58 -26.49 -43.84
N PRO A 2 -2.05 -25.24 -43.65
CA PRO A 2 -1.30 -24.15 -42.98
C PRO A 2 -1.84 -23.76 -41.59
N GLU A 3 -2.83 -24.47 -41.04
CA GLU A 3 -3.60 -24.02 -39.86
C GLU A 3 -2.88 -24.26 -38.51
N ILE A 4 -1.88 -25.16 -38.49
CA ILE A 4 -1.20 -25.58 -37.25
C ILE A 4 -0.15 -24.55 -36.77
N SER A 5 0.48 -23.78 -37.68
CA SER A 5 1.53 -22.82 -37.30
C SER A 5 0.98 -21.64 -36.50
N HIS A 6 -0.19 -21.11 -36.89
CA HIS A 6 -0.79 -19.94 -36.21
C HIS A 6 -1.33 -20.26 -34.80
N GLN A 7 -1.90 -21.45 -34.59
CA GLN A 7 -2.40 -21.84 -33.27
C GLN A 7 -1.26 -22.05 -32.25
N SER A 8 -0.12 -22.59 -32.68
CA SER A 8 1.05 -22.74 -31.79
C SER A 8 1.62 -21.38 -31.35
N THR A 9 1.65 -20.39 -32.25
CA THR A 9 2.15 -19.05 -31.95
C THR A 9 1.21 -18.27 -31.03
N ASP A 10 -0.10 -18.46 -31.15
CA ASP A 10 -1.07 -17.77 -30.29
C ASP A 10 -1.09 -18.35 -28.87
N ALA A 11 -0.92 -19.67 -28.73
CA ALA A 11 -0.73 -20.30 -27.43
C ALA A 11 0.54 -19.79 -26.72
N GLU A 12 1.67 -19.72 -27.44
CA GLU A 12 2.92 -19.16 -26.92
C GLU A 12 2.77 -17.69 -26.48
N ARG A 13 2.13 -16.86 -27.31
CA ARG A 13 1.85 -15.45 -26.99
C ARG A 13 0.96 -15.32 -25.77
N ARG A 14 -0.09 -16.16 -25.67
CA ARG A 14 -0.98 -16.18 -24.51
C ARG A 14 -0.22 -16.54 -23.23
N MET A 15 0.68 -17.53 -23.29
CA MET A 15 1.53 -17.89 -22.15
C MET A 15 2.46 -16.75 -21.74
N ALA A 16 3.06 -16.05 -22.71
CA ALA A 16 3.90 -14.89 -22.42
C ALA A 16 3.10 -13.75 -21.74
N ILE A 17 1.87 -13.50 -22.19
CA ILE A 17 0.97 -12.53 -21.56
C ILE A 17 0.60 -12.96 -20.14
N ALA A 18 0.27 -14.24 -19.93
CA ALA A 18 -0.04 -14.78 -18.61
C ALA A 18 1.11 -14.57 -17.62
N SER A 19 2.34 -14.88 -18.03
CA SER A 19 3.54 -14.73 -17.20
C SER A 19 3.80 -13.26 -16.85
N GLU A 20 3.56 -12.33 -17.78
CA GLU A 20 3.76 -10.92 -17.50
C GLU A 20 2.66 -10.33 -16.60
N LEU A 21 1.41 -10.78 -16.75
CA LEU A 21 0.33 -10.43 -15.81
C LEU A 21 0.63 -10.95 -14.39
N GLU A 22 1.19 -12.15 -14.26
CA GLU A 22 1.60 -12.71 -12.97
C GLU A 22 2.72 -11.88 -12.32
N ARG A 23 3.73 -11.48 -13.09
CA ARG A 23 4.80 -10.58 -12.59
C ARG A 23 4.25 -9.22 -12.18
N LEU A 24 3.30 -8.68 -12.93
CA LEU A 24 2.63 -7.42 -12.61
C LEU A 24 1.82 -7.54 -11.31
N GLU A 25 1.06 -8.63 -11.18
CA GLU A 25 0.32 -8.99 -9.97
C GLU A 25 1.25 -9.06 -8.75
N GLU A 26 2.36 -9.81 -8.84
CA GLU A 26 3.34 -9.95 -7.78
C GLU A 26 3.97 -8.59 -7.40
N SER A 27 4.43 -7.83 -8.39
CA SER A 27 5.06 -6.52 -8.16
C SER A 27 4.09 -5.53 -7.50
N ALA A 28 2.83 -5.51 -7.94
CA ALA A 28 1.78 -4.68 -7.36
C ALA A 28 1.46 -5.10 -5.92
N LYS A 29 1.41 -6.41 -5.63
CA LYS A 29 1.24 -6.96 -4.28
C LYS A 29 2.33 -6.45 -3.31
N PHE A 30 3.60 -6.57 -3.71
CA PHE A 30 4.72 -6.08 -2.89
C PHE A 30 4.70 -4.56 -2.70
N SER A 31 4.38 -3.82 -3.76
CA SER A 31 4.26 -2.35 -3.71
C SER A 31 3.13 -1.92 -2.78
N SER A 32 1.94 -2.53 -2.92
CA SER A 32 0.78 -2.26 -2.06
C SER A 32 1.10 -2.48 -0.59
N GLN A 33 1.63 -3.66 -0.25
CA GLN A 33 1.92 -3.99 1.14
C GLN A 33 3.01 -3.08 1.74
N SER A 34 4.03 -2.74 0.95
CA SER A 34 5.08 -1.80 1.38
C SER A 34 4.49 -0.41 1.66
N GLN A 35 3.55 0.06 0.85
CA GLN A 35 2.86 1.33 1.05
C GLN A 35 1.92 1.31 2.26
N PHE A 36 1.21 0.20 2.52
CA PHE A 36 0.42 0.05 3.75
C PHE A 36 1.31 0.13 5.01
N GLU A 37 2.46 -0.54 5.01
CA GLU A 37 3.42 -0.45 6.11
C GLU A 37 4.01 0.96 6.26
N GLN A 38 4.21 1.68 5.15
CA GLN A 38 4.63 3.07 5.17
C GLN A 38 3.53 3.98 5.75
N SER A 39 2.27 3.74 5.42
CA SER A 39 1.12 4.46 5.99
C SER A 39 1.01 4.23 7.50
N LYS A 40 1.13 2.97 7.97
CA LYS A 40 1.15 2.63 9.41
C LYS A 40 2.26 3.36 10.15
N ARG A 41 3.44 3.49 9.54
CA ARG A 41 4.57 4.24 10.12
C ARG A 41 4.23 5.72 10.28
N TRP A 42 3.67 6.36 9.24
CA TRP A 42 3.28 7.77 9.32
C TRP A 42 2.14 8.01 10.30
N ARG A 43 1.18 7.08 10.40
CA ARG A 43 0.15 7.10 11.44
C ARG A 43 0.74 7.08 12.84
N ALA A 44 1.73 6.22 13.09
CA ALA A 44 2.42 6.15 14.38
C ALA A 44 3.16 7.45 14.71
N ILE A 45 3.86 8.05 13.74
CA ILE A 45 4.55 9.34 13.91
C ILE A 45 3.53 10.45 14.22
N ASN A 46 2.43 10.50 13.49
CA ASN A 46 1.38 11.49 13.69
C ASN A 46 0.79 11.42 15.11
N LEU A 47 0.53 10.22 15.61
CA LEU A 47 0.02 10.02 16.97
C LEU A 47 1.08 10.33 18.03
N LEU A 48 2.34 9.89 17.83
CA LEU A 48 3.44 10.08 18.77
C LEU A 48 3.79 11.55 18.97
N LEU A 49 3.64 12.39 17.94
CA LEU A 49 3.89 13.82 18.04
C LEU A 49 2.62 14.59 18.43
N GLY A 50 1.48 14.27 17.81
CA GLY A 50 0.24 15.02 17.97
C GLY A 50 -0.39 14.88 19.35
N VAL A 51 -0.37 13.68 19.94
CA VAL A 51 -0.97 13.43 21.27
C VAL A 51 -0.19 14.16 22.37
N PRO A 52 1.16 14.03 22.48
CA PRO A 52 1.91 14.76 23.48
C PRO A 52 1.89 16.27 23.25
N ALA A 53 1.96 16.76 22.01
CA ALA A 53 1.84 18.20 21.72
C ALA A 53 0.50 18.74 22.26
N SER A 54 -0.62 18.11 21.92
CA SER A 54 -1.94 18.56 22.38
C SER A 54 -2.09 18.48 23.90
N GLY A 55 -1.56 17.42 24.52
CA GLY A 55 -1.59 17.26 25.98
C GLY A 55 -0.77 18.32 26.71
N LEU A 56 0.47 18.59 26.25
CA LEU A 56 1.33 19.63 26.83
C LEU A 56 0.72 21.02 26.64
N ALA A 57 0.15 21.32 25.47
CA ALA A 57 -0.58 22.57 25.26
C ALA A 57 -1.72 22.76 26.27
N ALA A 58 -2.52 21.71 26.50
CA ALA A 58 -3.62 21.74 27.45
C ALA A 58 -3.14 21.98 28.90
N VAL A 59 -2.08 21.28 29.32
CA VAL A 59 -1.48 21.44 30.66
C VAL A 59 -0.91 22.85 30.82
N ALA A 60 -0.19 23.36 29.83
CA ALA A 60 0.37 24.71 29.86
C ALA A 60 -0.73 25.78 29.96
N GLY A 61 -1.76 25.67 29.13
CA GLY A 61 -2.91 26.58 29.14
C GLY A 61 -3.64 26.57 30.48
N ALA A 62 -3.94 25.39 31.03
CA ALA A 62 -4.59 25.26 32.34
C ALA A 62 -3.73 25.84 33.47
N THR A 63 -2.42 25.53 33.49
CA THR A 63 -1.49 25.99 34.53
C THR A 63 -1.32 27.51 34.52
N ALA A 64 -1.27 28.12 33.33
CA ALA A 64 -1.17 29.56 33.15
C ALA A 64 -2.41 30.32 33.65
N LEU A 65 -3.60 29.71 33.55
CA LEU A 65 -4.86 30.30 34.00
C LEU A 65 -5.06 30.17 35.53
N VAL A 66 -4.62 29.06 36.13
CA VAL A 66 -4.93 28.73 37.54
C VAL A 66 -3.89 29.28 38.53
N THR A 67 -2.64 29.51 38.11
CA THR A 67 -1.56 29.86 39.06
C THR A 67 -0.70 31.04 38.59
N THR A 68 -0.40 31.97 39.50
CA THR A 68 0.55 33.05 39.26
C THR A 68 2.01 32.60 39.42
N THR A 69 2.28 31.63 40.29
CA THR A 69 3.61 31.07 40.57
C THR A 69 4.08 30.04 39.52
N GLY A 70 3.15 29.35 38.85
CA GLY A 70 3.45 28.29 37.88
C GLY A 70 3.83 28.78 36.47
N ARG A 71 3.94 30.09 36.25
CA ARG A 71 4.10 30.69 34.91
C ARG A 71 5.35 30.24 34.15
N VAL A 72 6.48 30.07 34.85
CA VAL A 72 7.73 29.60 34.22
C VAL A 72 7.58 28.15 33.74
N VAL A 73 7.01 27.29 34.57
CA VAL A 73 6.76 25.88 34.22
C VAL A 73 5.74 25.78 33.07
N ALA A 74 4.65 26.56 33.12
CA ALA A 74 3.67 26.64 32.04
C ALA A 74 4.32 27.08 30.71
N GLY A 75 5.21 28.08 30.75
CA GLY A 75 5.95 28.54 29.58
C GLY A 75 6.86 27.46 28.97
N LEU A 76 7.61 26.71 29.80
CA LEU A 76 8.45 25.61 29.31
C LEU A 76 7.63 24.48 28.67
N VAL A 77 6.50 24.11 29.29
CA VAL A 77 5.59 23.09 28.76
C VAL A 77 4.96 23.56 27.44
N ALA A 78 4.59 24.85 27.34
CA ALA A 78 4.09 25.43 26.09
C ALA A 78 5.15 25.40 24.97
N LEU A 79 6.41 25.72 25.27
CA LEU A 79 7.49 25.66 24.28
C LEU A 79 7.73 24.23 23.79
N ALA A 80 7.75 23.24 24.71
CA ALA A 80 7.87 21.84 24.33
C ALA A 80 6.71 21.40 23.43
N SER A 81 5.47 21.79 23.77
CA SER A 81 4.30 21.56 22.92
C SER A 81 4.46 22.19 21.54
N ALA A 82 4.91 23.44 21.46
CA ALA A 82 5.07 24.16 20.20
C ALA A 82 6.13 23.51 19.30
N VAL A 83 7.25 23.06 19.87
CA VAL A 83 8.29 22.34 19.12
C VAL A 83 7.74 21.04 18.52
N LEU A 84 7.01 20.24 19.31
CA LEU A 84 6.40 19.01 18.81
C LEU A 84 5.35 19.29 17.72
N GLY A 85 4.54 20.33 17.90
CA GLY A 85 3.60 20.80 16.88
C GLY A 85 4.29 21.25 15.60
N ALA A 86 5.39 22.01 15.70
CA ALA A 86 6.18 22.43 14.55
C ALA A 86 6.81 21.24 13.81
N ILE A 87 7.34 20.24 14.52
CA ILE A 87 7.85 19.00 13.91
C ILE A 87 6.71 18.27 13.18
N LEU A 88 5.53 18.16 13.79
CA LEU A 88 4.39 17.50 13.16
C LEU A 88 3.95 18.19 11.86
N THR A 89 3.84 19.52 11.88
CA THR A 89 3.47 20.32 10.72
C THR A 89 4.53 20.25 9.62
N THR A 90 5.81 20.39 9.96
CA THR A 90 6.91 20.37 8.98
C THR A 90 7.11 18.98 8.37
N THR A 91 6.94 17.91 9.15
CA THR A 91 7.01 16.53 8.63
C THR A 91 5.79 16.13 7.81
N ASN A 92 4.66 16.83 8.00
CA ASN A 92 3.39 16.62 7.32
C ASN A 92 2.93 15.14 7.35
N ALA A 93 3.03 14.54 8.54
CA ALA A 93 2.82 13.10 8.75
C ALA A 93 1.43 12.63 8.30
N SER A 94 0.38 13.43 8.53
CA SER A 94 -0.99 13.12 8.09
C SER A 94 -1.11 13.03 6.57
N HIS A 95 -0.53 13.99 5.84
CA HIS A 95 -0.55 13.97 4.37
C HIS A 95 0.21 12.76 3.81
N ARG A 96 1.40 12.46 4.36
CA ARG A 96 2.19 11.29 3.94
C ARG A 96 1.52 9.95 4.27
N MET A 97 0.81 9.87 5.40
CA MET A 97 -0.03 8.72 5.75
C MET A 97 -1.12 8.48 4.71
N ASN A 98 -1.85 9.54 4.33
CA ASN A 98 -2.93 9.48 3.35
C ASN A 98 -2.42 9.15 1.95
N GLN A 99 -1.31 9.77 1.52
CA GLN A 99 -0.68 9.46 0.23
C GLN A 99 -0.22 8.00 0.15
N ALA A 100 0.44 7.49 1.19
CA ALA A 100 0.85 6.08 1.23
C ALA A 100 -0.36 5.13 1.23
N ALA A 101 -1.44 5.45 1.94
CA ALA A 101 -2.66 4.65 1.90
C ALA A 101 -3.34 4.65 0.52
N ALA A 102 -3.42 5.82 -0.13
CA ALA A 102 -3.96 5.95 -1.48
C ALA A 102 -3.13 5.15 -2.49
N ALA A 103 -1.80 5.25 -2.43
CA ALA A 103 -0.91 4.46 -3.27
C ALA A 103 -1.06 2.96 -3.03
N ALA A 104 -1.19 2.53 -1.76
CA ALA A 104 -1.40 1.14 -1.40
C ALA A 104 -2.67 0.56 -2.02
N ASN A 105 -3.78 1.30 -1.95
CA ASN A 105 -5.05 0.90 -2.55
C ASN A 105 -4.95 0.85 -4.09
N ALA A 106 -4.31 1.83 -4.72
CA ALA A 106 -4.13 1.84 -6.17
C ALA A 106 -3.33 0.62 -6.67
N TYR A 107 -2.26 0.24 -5.96
CA TYR A 107 -1.54 -1.00 -6.29
C TYR A 107 -2.36 -2.26 -6.02
N LEU A 108 -3.19 -2.28 -4.98
CA LEU A 108 -4.09 -3.42 -4.70
C LEU A 108 -5.13 -3.60 -5.82
N GLU A 109 -5.65 -2.49 -6.36
CA GLU A 109 -6.53 -2.51 -7.52
C GLU A 109 -5.82 -3.06 -8.77
N ILE A 110 -4.58 -2.63 -9.04
CA ILE A 110 -3.77 -3.17 -10.15
C ILE A 110 -3.51 -4.67 -9.96
N GLN A 111 -3.13 -5.10 -8.76
CA GLN A 111 -2.91 -6.51 -8.43
C GLN A 111 -4.18 -7.33 -8.73
N THR A 112 -5.34 -6.87 -8.24
CA THR A 112 -6.61 -7.57 -8.41
C THR A 112 -7.00 -7.65 -9.90
N ALA A 113 -6.85 -6.55 -10.63
CA ALA A 113 -7.14 -6.51 -12.06
C ALA A 113 -6.19 -7.40 -12.87
N ALA A 114 -4.90 -7.43 -12.54
CA ALA A 114 -3.93 -8.32 -13.19
C ALA A 114 -4.26 -9.80 -12.95
N ARG A 115 -4.64 -10.15 -11.72
CA ARG A 115 -5.08 -11.51 -11.38
C ARG A 115 -6.35 -11.90 -12.13
N GLN A 116 -7.37 -11.05 -12.15
CA GLN A 116 -8.62 -11.29 -12.89
C GLN A 116 -8.35 -11.43 -14.39
N ALA A 117 -7.54 -10.53 -14.96
CA ALA A 117 -7.14 -10.59 -16.36
C ALA A 117 -6.43 -11.91 -16.68
N ARG A 118 -5.55 -12.40 -15.80
CA ARG A 118 -4.79 -13.65 -15.99
C ARG A 118 -5.62 -14.90 -15.82
N GLU A 119 -6.39 -14.98 -14.74
CA GLU A 119 -7.08 -16.20 -14.31
C GLU A 119 -8.46 -16.36 -14.97
N ILE A 120 -9.15 -15.26 -15.22
CA ILE A 120 -10.54 -15.27 -15.66
C ILE A 120 -10.66 -14.82 -17.10
N ASP A 121 -10.09 -13.67 -17.47
CA ASP A 121 -10.36 -13.07 -18.79
C ASP A 121 -9.48 -13.68 -19.89
N LEU A 122 -8.23 -14.03 -19.57
CA LEU A 122 -7.26 -14.53 -20.54
C LEU A 122 -7.80 -15.73 -21.31
N PRO A 123 -8.36 -16.80 -20.72
CA PRO A 123 -8.86 -17.95 -21.49
C PRO A 123 -9.91 -17.61 -22.57
N TYR A 124 -10.67 -16.54 -22.39
CA TYR A 124 -11.80 -16.18 -23.25
C TYR A 124 -11.52 -15.01 -24.20
N SER A 125 -10.46 -14.24 -23.95
CA SER A 125 -10.07 -13.08 -24.76
C SER A 125 -9.17 -13.46 -25.93
N SER A 126 -9.25 -12.74 -27.05
CA SER A 126 -8.26 -12.87 -28.12
C SER A 126 -6.87 -12.43 -27.66
N VAL A 127 -5.82 -12.84 -28.37
CA VAL A 127 -4.42 -12.46 -28.02
C VAL A 127 -4.23 -10.94 -28.08
N ASP A 128 -4.87 -10.25 -29.03
CA ASP A 128 -4.75 -8.80 -29.18
C ASP A 128 -5.47 -8.03 -28.07
N GLU A 129 -6.66 -8.50 -27.64
CA GLU A 129 -7.37 -7.96 -26.47
C GLU A 129 -6.54 -8.16 -25.20
N ALA A 130 -6.03 -9.38 -24.97
CA ALA A 130 -5.21 -9.68 -23.82
C ALA A 130 -3.92 -8.83 -23.80
N ARG A 131 -3.31 -8.58 -24.97
CA ARG A 131 -2.14 -7.70 -25.08
C ARG A 131 -2.48 -6.25 -24.75
N THR A 132 -3.66 -5.78 -25.15
CA THR A 132 -4.18 -4.44 -24.85
C THR A 132 -4.40 -4.27 -23.35
N VAL A 133 -5.07 -5.22 -22.70
CA VAL A 133 -5.28 -5.22 -21.24
C VAL A 133 -3.95 -5.18 -20.49
N LEU A 134 -2.97 -6.00 -20.90
CA LEU A 134 -1.64 -5.97 -20.29
C LEU A 134 -0.96 -4.59 -20.45
N ALA A 135 -1.08 -3.96 -21.61
CA ALA A 135 -0.53 -2.63 -21.85
C ALA A 135 -1.21 -1.56 -20.97
N GLU A 136 -2.53 -1.61 -20.82
CA GLU A 136 -3.29 -0.70 -19.95
C GLU A 136 -2.91 -0.85 -18.48
N LEU A 137 -2.82 -2.08 -17.97
CA LEU A 137 -2.40 -2.32 -16.59
C LEU A 137 -0.95 -1.89 -16.33
N THR A 138 -0.06 -2.08 -17.31
CA THR A 138 1.33 -1.61 -17.23
C THR A 138 1.37 -0.07 -17.16
N ALA A 139 0.62 0.61 -18.03
CA ALA A 139 0.53 2.07 -18.02
C ALA A 139 -0.04 2.61 -16.70
N ARG A 140 -1.07 1.95 -16.15
CA ARG A 140 -1.66 2.30 -14.86
C ARG A 140 -0.65 2.15 -13.72
N ARG A 141 0.14 1.07 -13.71
CA ARG A 141 1.26 0.91 -12.76
C ARG A 141 2.30 2.00 -12.91
N ASP A 142 2.67 2.36 -14.13
CA ASP A 142 3.65 3.40 -14.38
C ASP A 142 3.20 4.76 -13.89
N GLU A 143 1.93 5.10 -14.10
CA GLU A 143 1.37 6.33 -13.58
C GLU A 143 1.35 6.33 -12.04
N GLN A 144 1.02 5.20 -11.43
CA GLN A 144 1.09 5.05 -9.98
C GLN A 144 2.53 5.19 -9.45
N ASN A 145 3.52 4.63 -10.15
CA ASN A 145 4.93 4.71 -9.77
C ASN A 145 5.49 6.14 -9.85
N LYS A 146 4.97 6.99 -10.76
CA LYS A 146 5.37 8.40 -10.85
C LYS A 146 4.92 9.22 -9.64
N THR A 147 3.78 8.85 -9.06
CA THR A 147 3.14 9.64 -7.99
C THR A 147 3.39 9.08 -6.59
N ALA A 148 3.67 7.78 -6.46
CA ALA A 148 3.92 7.15 -5.17
C ALA A 148 5.29 7.55 -4.59
N GLU A 149 5.31 8.04 -3.34
CA GLU A 149 6.55 8.21 -2.60
C GLU A 149 7.19 6.83 -2.34
N PRO A 150 8.48 6.61 -2.67
CA PRO A 150 9.13 5.34 -2.44
C PRO A 150 9.09 4.94 -0.96
N PRO A 151 8.64 3.72 -0.62
CA PRO A 151 8.56 3.29 0.76
C PRO A 151 9.96 3.13 1.35
N GLY A 152 10.13 3.52 2.62
CA GLY A 152 11.40 3.34 3.32
C GLY A 152 11.74 1.85 3.54
N ARG A 153 13.03 1.53 3.70
CA ARG A 153 13.52 0.15 3.87
C ARG A 153 12.77 -0.67 4.93
N ARG A 154 12.40 -0.06 6.06
CA ARG A 154 11.64 -0.75 7.12
C ARG A 154 10.22 -1.13 6.68
N ALA A 155 9.56 -0.28 5.92
CA ALA A 155 8.22 -0.55 5.39
C ALA A 155 8.27 -1.67 4.36
N TYR A 156 9.24 -1.62 3.44
CA TYR A 156 9.51 -2.70 2.49
C TYR A 156 9.76 -4.05 3.17
N LEU A 157 10.67 -4.11 4.15
CA LEU A 157 10.99 -5.37 4.83
C LEU A 157 9.80 -5.95 5.61
N ARG A 158 8.99 -5.09 6.26
CA ARG A 158 7.76 -5.52 6.93
C ARG A 158 6.72 -6.00 5.94
N GLY A 159 6.58 -5.32 4.81
CA GLY A 159 5.65 -5.72 3.77
C GLY A 159 6.01 -7.07 3.18
N ARG A 160 7.29 -7.27 2.85
CA ARG A 160 7.82 -8.57 2.43
C ARG A 160 7.55 -9.67 3.46
N LYS A 161 7.87 -9.43 4.74
CA LYS A 161 7.60 -10.40 5.81
C LYS A 161 6.10 -10.74 5.93
N ASN A 162 5.22 -9.77 5.75
CA ASN A 162 3.78 -10.01 5.81
C ASN A 162 3.31 -10.90 4.64
N ILE A 163 3.82 -10.66 3.44
CA ILE A 163 3.52 -11.49 2.25
C ILE A 163 4.05 -12.91 2.43
N GLU A 164 5.33 -13.05 2.80
CA GLU A 164 5.98 -14.35 3.04
C GLU A 164 5.30 -15.13 4.18
N GLY A 165 4.71 -14.43 5.14
CA GLY A 165 3.95 -15.03 6.25
C GLY A 165 2.48 -15.34 5.95
N GLY A 166 2.02 -15.26 4.70
CA GLY A 166 0.63 -15.58 4.32
C GLY A 166 -0.39 -14.45 4.56
N GLY A 167 0.05 -13.21 4.80
CA GLY A 167 -0.87 -12.09 5.02
C GLY A 167 -1.71 -11.68 3.81
N GLN A 168 -1.43 -12.28 2.65
CA GLN A 168 -2.08 -12.01 1.36
C GLN A 168 -2.45 -13.34 0.66
N THR A 169 -2.80 -14.35 1.44
CA THR A 169 -3.39 -15.61 0.97
C THR A 169 -4.83 -15.69 1.49
N TYR A 170 -5.76 -16.17 0.67
CA TYR A 170 -7.14 -16.29 1.11
C TYR A 170 -7.34 -17.60 1.87
N ALA A 171 -8.02 -17.54 3.02
CA ALA A 171 -8.32 -18.73 3.80
C ALA A 171 -9.19 -19.74 3.02
N VAL A 172 -10.01 -19.25 2.07
CA VAL A 172 -10.83 -20.12 1.22
C VAL A 172 -9.97 -21.01 0.31
N ASP A 173 -8.78 -20.57 -0.08
CA ASP A 173 -7.84 -21.34 -0.91
C ASP A 173 -7.11 -22.42 -0.10
N ALA A 174 -7.16 -22.34 1.23
CA ALA A 174 -6.52 -23.30 2.15
C ALA A 174 -7.45 -24.43 2.61
N SER A 175 -8.70 -24.47 2.16
CA SER A 175 -9.67 -25.50 2.59
C SER A 175 -9.27 -26.87 2.03
N PRO A 176 -9.22 -27.93 2.88
CA PRO A 176 -8.95 -29.27 2.42
C PRO A 176 -10.14 -29.81 1.63
N ASP A 177 -9.79 -30.68 0.70
CA ASP A 177 -10.61 -31.44 -0.24
C ASP A 177 -11.92 -32.03 0.34
N GLN A 178 -12.89 -32.19 -0.56
CA GLN A 178 -14.26 -32.65 -0.36
C GLN A 178 -14.32 -34.16 0.00
N SER A 179 -13.72 -34.59 1.10
CA SER A 179 -13.77 -35.99 1.55
C SER A 179 -14.90 -36.32 2.54
N GLU A 180 -15.79 -35.38 2.87
CA GLU A 180 -16.98 -35.61 3.71
C GLU A 180 -18.28 -35.67 2.90
N ILE A 181 -18.23 -36.35 1.75
CA ILE A 181 -19.44 -36.88 1.09
C ILE A 181 -19.18 -38.35 0.74
N GLN A 182 -19.17 -39.21 1.76
CA GLN A 182 -19.44 -40.65 1.66
C GLN A 182 -20.37 -41.08 2.78
#